data_AF-A0A401HXV1-F1
#
_entry.id   AF-A0A401HXV1-F1
#
_cell.length_a   1.000
_cell.length_b   1.000
_cell.length_c   1.000
_cell.angle_alpha   90.00
_cell.angle_beta   90.00
_cell.angle_gamma   90.00
#
_symmetry.space_group_name_H-M   'P 1'
#
loop_
_entity.id
_entity.type
_entity.pdbx_description
1 polymer ?
#
loop_
_entity_poly.entity_id
_entity_poly.type
_entity_poly.pdbx_seq_one_letter_code
_entity_poly.pdbx_strand_id
1 'polypeptide(L)'
;MNDIPEYLLGVIIPCGVFGFIGIVFTLIGWFMKRRTRDWDTTQGVIVKRGTLFASLPDKYPTFQYVVDGQTYEHTSSVSQTPGFRPGSVVTVKYDPYQPERAAIDSIAQSGLIFLIIGLCMLGIAAVLLFVLMSLLRV
;
A
#
# COMPACT_ATOMS: atom_id res chain seq x y z
N MET A 1 -25.72 -28.43 26.48
CA MET A 1 -25.20 -27.27 25.73
C MET A 1 -24.03 -26.79 26.55
N ASN A 2 -22.79 -27.07 26.14
CA ASN A 2 -21.62 -26.83 26.99
C ASN A 2 -21.40 -25.32 27.08
N ASP A 3 -21.53 -24.77 28.29
CA ASP A 3 -21.21 -23.38 28.57
C ASP A 3 -19.70 -23.21 28.39
N ILE A 4 -19.31 -22.49 27.34
CA ILE A 4 -17.92 -22.13 27.10
C ILE A 4 -17.50 -21.21 28.25
N PRO A 5 -16.43 -21.53 29.00
CA PRO A 5 -16.01 -20.69 30.11
C PRO A 5 -15.69 -19.27 29.64
N GLU A 6 -16.09 -18.27 30.43
CA GLU A 6 -16.02 -16.85 30.05
C GLU A 6 -14.60 -16.39 29.66
N TYR A 7 -13.56 -16.98 30.27
CA TYR A 7 -12.18 -16.67 29.91
C TYR A 7 -11.79 -17.16 28.50
N LEU A 8 -12.38 -18.25 28.01
CA LEU A 8 -12.17 -18.71 26.62
C LEU A 8 -12.87 -17.76 25.65
N LEU A 9 -14.09 -17.32 25.96
CA LEU A 9 -14.80 -16.30 25.18
C LEU A 9 -13.98 -15.00 25.09
N GLY A 10 -13.35 -14.58 26.19
CA GLY A 10 -12.47 -13.43 26.26
C GLY A 10 -11.24 -13.49 25.36
N VAL A 11 -10.81 -14.69 24.93
CA VAL A 11 -9.67 -14.87 24.00
C VAL A 11 -10.14 -15.17 22.57
N ILE A 12 -11.21 -15.96 22.41
CA ILE A 12 -11.75 -16.36 21.10
C ILE A 12 -12.25 -15.16 20.31
N ILE A 13 -13.02 -14.27 20.94
CA ILE A 13 -13.61 -13.09 20.27
C ILE A 13 -12.52 -12.16 19.71
N PRO A 14 -11.56 -11.66 20.52
CA PRO A 14 -10.49 -10.81 19.98
C PRO A 14 -9.62 -11.57 18.97
N CYS A 15 -9.30 -12.84 19.20
CA CYS A 15 -8.52 -13.64 18.23
C CYS A 15 -9.21 -13.70 16.86
N GLY A 16 -10.52 -13.93 16.83
CA GLY A 16 -11.31 -13.93 15.59
C GLY A 16 -11.33 -12.57 14.91
N VAL A 17 -11.56 -11.48 15.66
CA VAL A 17 -11.60 -10.11 15.13
C VAL A 17 -10.24 -9.70 14.56
N PHE A 18 -9.16 -9.84 15.33
CA PHE A 18 -7.82 -9.49 14.89
C PHE A 18 -7.34 -10.37 13.73
N GLY A 19 -7.65 -11.67 13.77
CA GLY A 19 -7.33 -12.60 12.70
C GLY A 19 -8.05 -12.26 11.40
N PHE A 20 -9.36 -12.05 11.44
CA PHE A 20 -10.15 -11.72 10.26
C PHE A 20 -9.70 -10.39 9.64
N ILE A 21 -9.56 -9.34 10.44
CA ILE A 21 -9.09 -8.04 9.94
C ILE A 21 -7.67 -8.16 9.38
N GLY A 22 -6.76 -8.86 10.08
CA GLY A 22 -5.41 -9.11 9.59
C GLY A 22 -5.38 -9.78 8.22
N ILE A 23 -6.18 -10.85 8.03
CA ILE A 23 -6.30 -11.54 6.73
C ILE A 23 -6.76 -10.57 5.64
N VAL A 24 -7.81 -9.77 5.89
CA VAL A 24 -8.34 -8.82 4.90
C VAL A 24 -7.27 -7.81 4.49
N PHE A 25 -6.59 -7.19 5.45
CA PHE A 25 -5.53 -6.20 5.16
C PHE A 25 -4.34 -6.83 4.42
N THR A 26 -3.91 -8.03 4.80
CA THR A 26 -2.82 -8.74 4.12
C THR A 26 -3.20 -9.14 2.69
N LEU A 27 -4.44 -9.60 2.46
CA LEU A 27 -4.91 -9.93 1.11
C LEU A 27 -4.98 -8.70 0.20
N ILE A 28 -5.50 -7.57 0.71
CA ILE A 28 -5.53 -6.31 -0.04
C ILE A 28 -4.10 -5.85 -0.37
N GLY A 29 -3.20 -5.85 0.63
CA GLY A 29 -1.80 -5.48 0.43
C GLY A 29 -1.07 -6.40 -0.56
N TRP A 30 -1.31 -7.71 -0.48
CA TRP A 30 -0.76 -8.69 -1.42
C TRP A 30 -1.29 -8.52 -2.83
N PHE A 31 -2.59 -8.27 -2.99
CA PHE A 31 -3.21 -8.04 -4.30
C PHE A 31 -2.69 -6.75 -4.95
N MET A 32 -2.60 -5.65 -4.21
CA MET A 32 -2.00 -4.40 -4.69
C MET A 32 -0.53 -4.60 -5.09
N LYS A 33 0.27 -5.27 -4.25
CA LYS A 33 1.69 -5.54 -4.54
C LYS A 33 1.86 -6.46 -5.75
N ARG A 34 0.98 -7.44 -5.92
CA ARG A 34 1.02 -8.36 -7.07
C ARG A 34 0.75 -7.63 -8.39
N ARG A 35 -0.09 -6.59 -8.36
CA ARG A 35 -0.42 -5.78 -9.54
C ARG A 35 0.76 -4.96 -10.08
N THR A 36 1.70 -4.57 -9.23
CA THR A 36 2.85 -3.73 -9.60
C THR A 36 4.17 -4.49 -9.56
N ARG A 37 4.13 -5.82 -9.43
CA ARG A 37 5.34 -6.66 -9.29
C ARG A 37 6.21 -6.66 -10.55
N ASP A 38 5.57 -6.61 -11.71
CA ASP A 38 6.22 -6.72 -13.01
C ASP A 38 6.30 -5.35 -13.70
N TRP A 39 6.20 -4.25 -12.93
CA TRP A 39 6.33 -2.89 -13.44
C TRP A 39 7.80 -2.48 -13.51
N ASP A 40 8.19 -1.94 -14.65
CA ASP A 40 9.53 -1.43 -14.87
C ASP A 40 9.66 -0.01 -14.32
N THR A 41 10.91 0.38 -14.10
CA THR A 41 11.24 1.66 -13.45
C THR A 41 11.99 2.56 -14.43
N THR A 42 11.57 3.82 -14.51
CA THR A 42 12.24 4.86 -15.32
C THR A 42 12.32 6.17 -14.53
N GLN A 43 13.10 7.11 -15.03
CA GLN A 43 13.16 8.46 -14.46
C GLN A 43 12.14 9.35 -15.15
N GLY A 44 11.37 10.07 -14.34
CA GLY A 44 10.46 11.10 -14.79
C GLY A 44 10.81 12.46 -14.19
N VAL A 45 10.29 13.52 -14.81
CA VAL A 45 10.42 14.90 -14.35
C VAL A 45 9.03 15.45 -14.08
N ILE A 46 8.87 16.17 -12.97
CA ILE A 46 7.59 16.79 -12.64
C ILE A 46 7.38 18.04 -13.47
N VAL A 47 6.38 17.99 -14.36
CA VAL A 47 6.00 19.05 -15.29
C VAL A 47 4.67 19.60 -14.79
N LYS A 48 4.72 20.64 -13.96
CA LYS A 48 3.51 21.16 -13.33
C LYS A 48 2.62 21.89 -14.35
N ARG A 49 1.30 21.67 -14.27
CA ARG A 49 0.25 22.52 -14.86
C ARG A 49 -0.58 23.17 -13.75
N GLY A 50 0.05 24.02 -12.94
CA GLY A 50 -0.68 24.82 -11.94
C GLY A 50 -1.35 26.02 -12.62
N THR A 51 -2.68 26.12 -12.59
CA THR A 51 -3.44 27.20 -13.22
C THR A 51 -3.22 28.58 -12.59
N LEU A 52 -2.69 28.66 -11.36
CA LEU A 52 -2.58 29.91 -10.61
C LEU A 52 -1.16 30.29 -10.16
N PHE A 53 -0.31 29.33 -9.73
CA PHE A 53 1.08 29.64 -9.35
C PHE A 53 2.02 28.47 -9.65
N ALA A 54 3.07 28.75 -10.44
CA ALA A 54 4.03 27.75 -10.90
C ALA A 54 4.92 27.17 -9.79
N SER A 55 5.20 27.91 -8.70
CA SER A 55 6.17 27.47 -7.68
C SER A 55 5.57 26.77 -6.45
N LEU A 56 4.24 26.71 -6.32
CA LEU A 56 3.61 26.01 -5.19
C LEU A 56 3.78 24.49 -5.34
N PRO A 57 3.93 23.72 -4.25
CA PRO A 57 3.86 22.26 -4.30
C PRO A 57 2.50 21.81 -4.86
N ASP A 58 2.49 20.86 -5.80
CA ASP A 58 1.24 20.21 -6.19
C ASP A 58 0.96 19.02 -5.28
N LYS A 59 -0.30 18.86 -4.89
CA LYS A 59 -0.76 17.67 -4.20
C LYS A 59 -0.85 16.49 -5.17
N TYR A 60 -1.21 16.75 -6.43
CA TYR A 60 -1.37 15.78 -7.50
C TYR A 60 -0.43 16.11 -8.67
N PRO A 61 0.88 15.83 -8.53
CA PRO A 61 1.86 16.22 -9.54
C PRO A 61 1.59 15.51 -10.87
N THR A 62 1.73 16.27 -11.96
CA THR A 62 1.86 15.71 -13.32
C THR A 62 3.34 15.51 -13.61
N PHE A 63 3.69 14.32 -14.08
CA PHE A 63 5.06 13.95 -14.39
C PHE A 63 5.16 13.43 -15.82
N GLN A 64 6.27 13.76 -16.47
CA GLN A 64 6.63 13.26 -17.78
C GLN A 64 7.78 12.27 -17.65
N TYR A 65 7.74 11.20 -18.43
CA TYR A 65 8.77 10.15 -18.42
C TYR A 65 8.93 9.60 -19.83
N VAL A 66 10.08 8.99 -20.09
CA VAL A 66 10.42 8.45 -21.41
C VAL A 66 10.51 6.92 -21.31
N VAL A 67 9.82 6.24 -22.23
CA VAL A 67 9.85 4.78 -22.41
C VAL A 67 10.06 4.52 -23.90
N ASP A 68 11.09 3.76 -24.26
CA ASP A 68 11.42 3.41 -25.66
C ASP A 68 11.50 4.62 -26.61
N GLY A 69 11.98 5.76 -26.11
CA GLY A 69 12.09 7.01 -26.87
C GLY A 69 10.78 7.78 -27.06
N GLN A 70 9.65 7.29 -26.51
CA GLN A 70 8.38 8.00 -26.46
C GLN A 70 8.20 8.70 -25.11
N THR A 71 7.79 9.97 -25.15
CA THR A 71 7.46 10.74 -23.95
C THR A 71 6.00 10.54 -23.57
N TYR A 72 5.76 10.11 -22.34
CA TYR A 72 4.44 9.96 -21.76
C TYR A 72 4.22 10.99 -20.64
N GLU A 73 3.00 11.46 -20.49
CA GLU A 73 2.58 12.37 -19.42
C GLU A 73 1.49 11.71 -18.59
N HIS A 74 1.66 11.70 -17.27
CA HIS A 74 0.68 11.13 -16.35
C HIS A 74 0.48 12.03 -15.13
N THR A 75 -0.79 12.29 -14.78
CA THR A 75 -1.16 13.02 -13.57
C THR A 75 -1.40 12.03 -12.43
N SER A 76 -0.61 12.12 -11.36
CA SER A 76 -0.79 11.26 -10.19
C SER A 76 -2.18 11.46 -9.59
N SER A 77 -2.96 10.39 -9.46
CA SER A 77 -4.24 10.39 -8.71
C SER A 77 -4.05 10.37 -7.20
N VAL A 78 -2.80 10.23 -6.73
CA VAL A 78 -2.46 10.11 -5.31
C VAL A 78 -1.78 11.38 -4.83
N SER A 79 -2.28 11.86 -3.69
CA SER A 79 -1.71 12.98 -2.94
C SER A 79 -0.32 12.63 -2.42
N GLN A 80 0.69 13.38 -2.82
CA GLN A 80 2.05 13.21 -2.30
C GLN A 80 2.29 14.23 -1.17
N THR A 81 2.86 13.79 -0.04
CA THR A 81 3.21 14.66 1.09
C THR A 81 4.57 14.24 1.65
N PRO A 82 5.57 15.14 1.70
CA PRO A 82 5.54 16.53 1.22
C PRO A 82 5.37 16.62 -0.31
N GLY A 83 4.65 17.64 -0.78
CA GLY A 83 4.40 17.82 -2.22
C GLY A 83 5.70 18.08 -2.98
N PHE A 84 5.81 17.55 -4.20
CA PHE A 84 7.03 17.70 -4.98
C PHE A 84 7.15 19.09 -5.61
N ARG A 85 8.39 19.52 -5.83
CA ARG A 85 8.70 20.76 -6.55
C ARG A 85 8.75 20.51 -8.07
N PRO A 86 8.27 21.44 -8.90
CA PRO A 86 8.42 21.35 -10.36
C PRO A 86 9.90 21.20 -10.76
N GLY A 87 10.16 20.41 -11.80
CA GLY A 87 11.52 20.11 -12.28
C GLY A 87 12.27 19.09 -11.41
N SER A 88 11.67 18.56 -10.35
CA SER A 88 12.28 17.49 -9.56
C SER A 88 12.26 16.19 -10.34
N VAL A 89 13.39 15.47 -10.32
CA VAL A 89 13.49 14.11 -10.87
C VAL A 89 12.85 13.14 -9.88
N VAL A 90 11.94 12.31 -10.38
CA VAL A 90 11.25 11.29 -9.60
C VAL A 90 11.35 9.93 -10.26
N THR A 91 11.40 8.89 -9.44
CA THR A 91 11.34 7.51 -9.91
C THR A 91 9.90 7.16 -10.26
N VAL A 92 9.67 6.75 -11.50
CA VAL A 92 8.36 6.37 -12.04
C VAL A 92 8.36 4.88 -12.30
N LYS A 93 7.34 4.18 -11.80
CA LYS A 93 7.06 2.79 -12.18
C LYS A 93 5.95 2.77 -13.21
N TYR A 94 6.13 2.01 -14.28
CA TYR A 94 5.15 1.88 -15.35
C TYR A 94 4.94 0.41 -15.73
N ASP A 95 3.77 0.11 -16.29
CA ASP A 95 3.48 -1.22 -16.83
C ASP A 95 4.16 -1.38 -18.21
N PRO A 96 5.14 -2.29 -18.39
CA PRO A 96 5.86 -2.43 -19.66
C PRO A 96 4.96 -2.87 -20.81
N TYR A 97 3.83 -3.52 -20.51
CA TYR A 97 2.85 -3.92 -21.52
C TYR A 97 1.83 -2.81 -21.81
N GLN A 98 1.73 -1.80 -20.95
CA GLN A 98 0.79 -0.70 -21.09
C GLN A 98 1.35 0.61 -20.49
N PRO A 99 2.28 1.28 -21.18
CA PRO A 99 3.08 2.38 -20.62
C PRO A 99 2.25 3.53 -20.04
N GLU A 100 1.05 3.79 -20.56
CA GLU A 100 0.11 4.80 -20.04
C GLU A 100 -0.22 4.63 -18.54
N ARG A 101 -0.08 3.40 -18.02
CA ARG A 101 -0.24 3.10 -16.59
C ARG A 101 1.09 3.32 -15.88
N ALA A 102 1.24 4.51 -15.31
CA ALA A 102 2.41 4.85 -14.52
C ALA A 102 2.03 5.40 -13.13
N ALA A 103 2.87 5.14 -12.15
CA ALA A 103 2.76 5.70 -10.80
C ALA A 103 4.13 6.14 -10.31
N ILE A 104 4.15 7.22 -9.51
CA ILE A 104 5.37 7.61 -8.79
C ILE A 104 5.68 6.51 -7.77
N ASP A 105 6.94 6.09 -7.71
CA ASP A 105 7.37 5.08 -6.73
C ASP A 105 7.40 5.68 -5.33
N SER A 106 6.24 5.68 -4.67
CA SER A 106 6.10 6.06 -3.27
C SER A 106 5.87 4.81 -2.42
N ILE A 107 6.59 4.72 -1.30
CA ILE A 107 6.46 3.63 -0.32
C ILE A 107 5.00 3.44 0.12
N ALA A 108 4.25 4.55 0.25
CA ALA A 108 2.82 4.54 0.59
C ALA A 108 1.94 3.90 -0.50
N GLN A 109 2.36 3.97 -1.76
CA GLN A 109 1.58 3.57 -2.93
C GLN A 109 1.78 2.08 -3.30
N SER A 110 2.87 1.47 -2.81
CA SER A 110 3.23 0.08 -3.09
C SER A 110 2.35 -0.99 -2.40
N GLY A 111 1.38 -0.59 -1.56
CA GLY A 111 0.59 -1.51 -0.74
C GLY A 111 1.38 -2.16 0.41
N LEU A 112 2.67 -1.85 0.53
CA LEU A 112 3.58 -2.42 1.53
C LEU A 112 3.18 -2.04 2.96
N ILE A 113 2.68 -0.81 3.17
CA ILE A 113 2.19 -0.38 4.49
C ILE A 113 1.00 -1.25 4.95
N PHE A 114 0.06 -1.53 4.04
CA PHE A 114 -1.10 -2.38 4.33
C PHE A 114 -0.67 -3.82 4.61
N LEU A 115 0.34 -4.31 3.89
CA LEU A 115 0.91 -5.64 4.13
C LEU A 115 1.59 -5.72 5.51
N ILE A 116 2.39 -4.72 5.91
CA ILE A 116 3.02 -4.66 7.23
C ILE A 116 1.95 -4.64 8.33
N ILE A 117 0.95 -3.76 8.21
CA ILE A 117 -0.13 -3.65 9.21
C ILE A 117 -0.89 -4.96 9.34
N GLY A 118 -1.25 -5.58 8.20
CA GLY A 118 -1.91 -6.88 8.19
C GLY A 118 -1.07 -7.98 8.84
N LEU A 119 0.23 -8.04 8.55
CA LEU A 119 1.15 -9.01 9.14
C LEU A 119 1.30 -8.83 10.66
N CYS A 120 1.35 -7.59 11.14
CA CYS A 120 1.36 -7.29 12.58
C CYS A 120 0.07 -7.78 13.27
N MET A 121 -1.11 -7.53 12.68
CA MET A 121 -2.38 -8.03 13.22
C MET A 121 -2.45 -9.56 13.23
N LEU A 122 -1.97 -10.20 12.16
CA LEU A 122 -1.88 -11.66 12.10
C LEU A 122 -0.94 -12.22 13.17
N GLY A 123 0.18 -11.54 13.44
CA GLY A 123 1.08 -11.89 14.54
C GLY A 123 0.40 -11.86 15.90
N ILE A 124 -0.37 -10.80 16.18
CA ILE A 124 -1.16 -10.67 17.42
C ILE A 124 -2.19 -11.81 17.52
N ALA A 125 -2.91 -12.10 16.44
CA ALA A 125 -3.87 -13.19 16.40
C ALA A 125 -3.21 -14.56 16.65
N ALA A 126 -2.02 -14.79 16.10
CA ALA A 126 -1.26 -16.02 16.32
C ALA A 126 -0.83 -16.19 17.79
N VAL A 127 -0.42 -15.10 18.45
CA VAL A 127 -0.10 -15.12 19.89
C VAL A 127 -1.34 -15.43 20.72
N LEU A 128 -2.48 -14.79 20.43
CA LEU A 128 -3.75 -15.08 21.12
C LEU A 128 -4.20 -16.53 20.92
N LEU A 129 -4.04 -17.07 19.71
CA LEU A 129 -4.33 -18.47 19.40
C LEU A 129 -3.41 -19.42 20.16
N PHE A 130 -2.12 -19.09 20.28
CA PHE A 130 -1.17 -19.87 21.06
C PHE A 130 -1.54 -19.90 22.55
N VAL A 131 -1.94 -18.75 23.11
CA VAL A 131 -2.45 -18.65 24.49
C VAL A 131 -3.73 -19.49 24.65
N LEU A 132 -4.67 -19.39 23.71
CA LEU A 132 -5.90 -20.19 23.70
C LEU A 132 -5.59 -21.69 23.69
N MET A 133 -4.69 -22.15 22.82
CA MET A 133 -4.29 -23.56 22.77
C MET A 133 -3.60 -24.03 24.05
N SER A 134 -2.85 -23.14 24.70
CA SER A 134 -2.21 -23.45 25.98
C SER A 134 -3.24 -23.60 27.09
N LEU A 135 -4.27 -22.74 27.12
CA LEU A 135 -5.38 -22.82 28.07
C LEU A 135 -6.28 -24.04 27.86
N LEU A 136 -6.49 -24.47 26.61
CA LEU A 136 -7.28 -25.68 26.29
C LEU A 136 -6.58 -26.99 26.66
N ARG A 137 -5.26 -26.96 26.89
CA ARG A 137 -4.46 -28.11 27.31
C ARG A 137 -4.36 -28.27 28.83
N VAL A 138 -4.84 -27.30 29.59
CA VAL A 138 -4.90 -27.30 31.06
C VAL A 138 -6.27 -27.78 31.49
#